data_AF-A0A356LHX4-F1
#
_entry.id   AF-A0A356LHX4-F1
#
_cell.length_a   1.000
_cell.length_b   1.000
_cell.length_c   1.000
_cell.angle_alpha   90.00
_cell.angle_beta   90.00
_cell.angle_gamma   90.00
#
_symmetry.space_group_name_H-M   'P 1'
#
loop_
_entity.id
_entity.type
_entity.pdbx_description
1 polymer ?
#
loop_
_entity_poly.entity_id
_entity_poly.type
_entity_poly.pdbx_seq_one_letter_code
_entity_poly.pdbx_strand_id
1 'polypeptide(L)'
;MSKRGSRVQDASAYLLQATAWSESSLIARLFARDYGVVTVVAKGAKRPYSVLRPVLSAFEPLLVSWSGQGEVKTLTRAELAGLHGLTGKSLMSAWYMNELLIRMLPGEDAHPQLFDAYCEALQQLAIGERASGSLRRFEWTLLQETGYGVAGGRPDFDEPAAEPGLRRMLRERIDEHLEKKPLMTRNVLLSLKQY
;
A
#
# COMPACT_ATOMS: atom_id res chain seq x y z
N MET A 1 -22.28 25.66 -19.36
CA MET A 1 -22.44 24.19 -19.17
C MET A 1 -21.45 23.76 -18.09
N SER A 2 -21.93 23.31 -16.93
CA SER A 2 -21.07 22.95 -15.80
C SER A 2 -20.29 21.67 -16.12
N LYS A 3 -18.96 21.74 -16.17
CA LYS A 3 -18.08 20.56 -16.24
C LYS A 3 -18.29 19.75 -14.96
N ARG A 4 -19.18 18.76 -14.97
CA ARG A 4 -19.23 17.75 -13.91
C ARG A 4 -17.85 17.11 -13.85
N GLY A 5 -17.08 17.41 -12.80
CA GLY A 5 -15.80 16.75 -12.56
C GLY A 5 -16.00 15.24 -12.47
N SER A 6 -14.99 14.46 -12.86
CA SER A 6 -15.04 13.01 -12.67
C SER A 6 -15.34 12.71 -11.20
N ARG A 7 -16.26 11.77 -11.02
CA ARG A 7 -16.62 11.21 -9.72
C ARG A 7 -16.40 9.72 -9.79
N VAL A 8 -15.66 9.21 -8.83
CA VAL A 8 -15.51 7.78 -8.59
C VAL A 8 -16.32 7.46 -7.34
N GLN A 9 -17.05 6.34 -7.37
CA GLN A 9 -17.88 5.89 -6.26
C GLN A 9 -17.45 4.48 -5.84
N ASP A 10 -17.38 4.27 -4.52
CA ASP A 10 -17.17 2.99 -3.84
C ASP A 10 -16.04 2.13 -4.45
N ALA A 11 -14.93 2.76 -4.81
CA ALA A 11 -13.74 2.06 -5.28
C ALA A 11 -13.04 1.33 -4.12
N SER A 12 -12.63 0.08 -4.35
CA SER A 12 -11.83 -0.68 -3.39
C SER A 12 -10.43 -0.09 -3.26
N ALA A 13 -10.02 0.22 -2.03
CA ALA A 13 -8.72 0.83 -1.77
C ALA A 13 -8.14 0.45 -0.40
N TYR A 14 -6.87 0.77 -0.22
CA TYR A 14 -6.19 0.79 1.07
C TYR A 14 -5.54 2.14 1.33
N LEU A 15 -5.49 2.56 2.59
CA LEU A 15 -4.70 3.71 3.00
C LEU A 15 -3.22 3.35 3.05
N LEU A 16 -2.40 4.00 2.21
CA LEU A 16 -0.94 3.83 2.23
C LEU A 16 -0.28 4.75 3.25
N GLN A 17 -0.69 6.02 3.26
CA GLN A 17 -0.13 7.07 4.11
C GLN A 17 -1.15 8.19 4.31
N ALA A 18 -1.15 8.80 5.49
CA ALA A 18 -1.87 10.04 5.76
C ALA A 18 -0.95 11.07 6.42
N THR A 19 -1.15 12.35 6.12
CA THR A 19 -0.38 13.46 6.69
C THR A 19 -1.29 14.65 6.97
N ALA A 20 -1.08 15.33 8.10
CA ALA A 20 -1.82 16.52 8.45
C ALA A 20 -1.59 17.64 7.43
N TRP A 21 -2.67 18.22 6.92
CA TRP A 21 -2.61 19.28 5.89
C TRP A 21 -3.04 20.64 6.41
N SER A 22 -4.10 20.67 7.22
CA SER A 22 -4.60 21.87 7.87
C SER A 22 -5.03 21.55 9.30
N GLU A 23 -5.60 22.52 10.00
CA GLU A 23 -6.21 22.30 11.31
C GLU A 23 -7.21 21.13 11.28
N SER A 24 -8.01 21.01 10.22
CA SER A 24 -9.11 20.05 10.13
C SER A 24 -8.97 18.95 9.08
N SER A 25 -7.98 19.00 8.18
CA SER A 25 -7.89 18.09 7.03
C SER A 25 -6.58 17.30 6.96
N LEU A 26 -6.66 16.14 6.30
CA LEU A 26 -5.51 15.28 5.98
C LEU A 26 -5.30 15.24 4.45
N ILE A 27 -4.05 15.11 3.99
CA ILE A 27 -3.75 14.50 2.70
C ILE A 27 -3.54 13.01 2.94
N ALA A 28 -4.17 12.17 2.12
CA ALA A 28 -4.03 10.72 2.15
C ALA A 28 -3.62 10.20 0.78
N ARG A 29 -2.73 9.20 0.76
CA ARG A 29 -2.42 8.40 -0.43
C ARG A 29 -3.14 7.07 -0.30
N LEU A 30 -3.97 6.76 -1.28
CA LEU A 30 -4.75 5.53 -1.35
C LEU A 30 -4.18 4.66 -2.46
N PHE A 31 -4.07 3.35 -2.25
CA PHE A 31 -3.91 2.39 -3.34
C PHE A 31 -5.27 1.86 -3.70
N ALA A 32 -5.82 2.29 -4.83
CA ALA A 32 -7.14 1.90 -5.31
C ALA A 32 -7.02 0.90 -6.45
N ARG A 33 -7.76 -0.20 -6.39
CA ARG A 33 -7.60 -1.37 -7.27
C ARG A 33 -7.56 -1.00 -8.76
N ASP A 34 -8.55 -0.23 -9.19
CA ASP A 34 -8.75 0.12 -10.61
C ASP A 34 -8.24 1.53 -10.95
N TYR A 35 -7.56 2.20 -10.01
CA TYR A 35 -7.12 3.60 -10.15
C TYR A 35 -5.69 3.87 -9.67
N GLY A 36 -4.96 2.85 -9.21
CA GLY A 36 -3.58 3.02 -8.78
C GLY A 36 -3.40 3.81 -7.49
N VAL A 37 -2.26 4.50 -7.38
CA VAL A 37 -1.98 5.37 -6.23
C VAL A 37 -2.65 6.73 -6.45
N VAL A 38 -3.69 7.01 -5.68
CA VAL A 38 -4.48 8.25 -5.76
C VAL A 38 -4.22 9.11 -4.53
N THR A 39 -3.92 10.40 -4.75
CA THR A 39 -3.79 11.37 -3.66
C THR A 39 -5.11 12.11 -3.44
N VAL A 40 -5.59 12.10 -2.19
CA VAL A 40 -6.86 12.74 -1.81
C VAL A 40 -6.69 13.67 -0.63
N VAL A 41 -7.46 14.76 -0.60
CA VAL A 41 -7.71 15.55 0.60
C VAL A 41 -8.96 15.02 1.32
N ALA A 42 -8.80 14.62 2.58
CA ALA A 42 -9.88 14.23 3.47
C ALA A 42 -10.26 15.45 4.33
N LYS A 43 -11.20 16.26 3.82
CA LYS A 43 -11.64 17.50 4.47
C LYS A 43 -12.38 17.20 5.78
N GLY A 44 -12.01 17.89 6.85
CA GLY A 44 -12.64 17.69 8.15
C GLY A 44 -12.26 16.39 8.87
N ALA A 45 -11.37 15.56 8.28
CA ALA A 45 -10.96 14.27 8.83
C ALA A 45 -10.41 14.33 10.26
N LYS A 46 -9.87 15.48 10.70
CA LYS A 46 -9.31 15.67 12.04
C LYS A 46 -10.33 16.16 13.08
N ARG A 47 -11.56 16.49 12.67
CA ARG A 47 -12.59 17.01 13.60
C ARG A 47 -13.01 15.92 14.61
N PRO A 48 -13.39 16.29 15.85
CA PRO A 48 -13.77 15.33 16.88
C PRO A 48 -14.86 14.33 16.45
N TYR A 49 -15.86 14.78 15.68
CA TYR A 49 -16.99 13.97 15.20
C TYR A 49 -16.89 13.59 13.72
N SER A 50 -15.67 13.52 13.19
CA SER A 50 -15.44 13.17 11.79
C SER A 50 -15.74 11.69 11.54
N VAL A 51 -16.65 11.41 10.62
CA VAL A 51 -16.92 10.05 10.11
C VAL A 51 -15.72 9.44 9.39
N LEU A 52 -14.81 10.27 8.86
CA LEU A 52 -13.62 9.80 8.14
C LEU A 52 -12.48 9.40 9.09
N ARG A 53 -12.45 9.95 10.32
CA ARG A 53 -11.34 9.74 11.26
C ARG A 53 -11.14 8.28 11.66
N PRO A 54 -12.19 7.52 12.05
CA PRO A 54 -12.00 6.12 12.42
C PRO A 54 -11.83 5.20 11.20
N VAL A 55 -12.31 5.62 10.03
CA VAL A 55 -12.33 4.78 8.82
C VAL A 55 -11.00 4.82 8.06
N LEU A 56 -10.28 5.95 8.06
CA LEU A 56 -8.96 6.07 7.46
C LEU A 56 -7.88 5.39 8.33
N SER A 57 -8.07 4.09 8.58
CA SER A 57 -7.12 3.21 9.26
C SER A 57 -6.16 2.61 8.25
N ALA A 58 -4.88 2.50 8.64
CA ALA A 58 -3.90 1.80 7.82
C ALA A 58 -4.22 0.31 7.76
N PHE A 59 -3.87 -0.31 6.64
CA PHE A 59 -3.96 -1.75 6.41
C PHE A 59 -5.36 -2.37 6.42
N GLU A 60 -6.41 -1.58 6.61
CA GLU A 60 -7.79 -2.06 6.49
C GLU A 60 -8.33 -1.81 5.08
N PRO A 61 -9.14 -2.74 4.54
CA PRO A 61 -9.73 -2.57 3.22
C PRO A 61 -10.82 -1.51 3.30
N LEU A 62 -10.86 -0.63 2.30
CA LEU A 62 -11.75 0.52 2.25
C LEU A 62 -12.60 0.49 0.97
N LEU A 63 -13.83 0.96 1.08
CA LEU A 63 -14.60 1.49 -0.05
C LEU A 63 -14.56 3.00 0.01
N VAL A 64 -14.04 3.63 -1.04
CA VAL A 64 -13.82 5.08 -1.08
C VAL A 64 -14.45 5.71 -2.30
N SER A 65 -14.98 6.91 -2.11
CA SER A 65 -15.51 7.75 -3.19
C SER A 65 -14.79 9.08 -3.21
N TRP A 66 -14.42 9.57 -4.38
CA TRP A 66 -13.77 10.87 -4.52
C TRP A 66 -14.24 11.63 -5.76
N SER A 67 -13.87 12.90 -5.83
CA SER A 67 -14.19 13.78 -6.95
C SER A 67 -13.04 14.70 -7.29
N GLY A 68 -12.98 15.11 -8.56
CA GLY A 68 -11.98 16.05 -9.06
C GLY A 68 -11.02 15.42 -10.07
N GLN A 69 -10.47 16.27 -10.93
CA GLN A 69 -9.57 15.91 -12.04
C GLN A 69 -8.12 16.35 -11.81
N GLY A 70 -7.84 17.03 -10.70
CA GLY A 70 -6.48 17.43 -10.35
C GLY A 70 -5.67 16.29 -9.74
N GLU A 71 -4.38 16.56 -9.53
CA GLU A 71 -3.44 15.65 -8.85
C GLU A 71 -3.89 15.29 -7.43
N VAL A 72 -4.51 16.25 -6.73
CA VAL A 72 -5.14 16.03 -5.42
C VAL A 72 -6.65 16.09 -5.57
N LYS A 73 -7.29 14.95 -5.35
CA LYS A 73 -8.75 14.80 -5.43
C LYS A 73 -9.39 15.06 -4.07
N THR A 74 -10.70 15.31 -4.01
CA THR A 74 -11.41 15.44 -2.73
C THR A 74 -12.05 14.11 -2.36
N LEU A 75 -11.67 13.54 -1.22
CA LEU A 75 -12.34 12.38 -0.65
C LEU A 75 -13.74 12.78 -0.19
N THR A 76 -14.75 12.08 -0.67
CA THR A 76 -16.17 12.36 -0.41
C THR A 76 -16.84 11.33 0.48
N ARG A 77 -16.36 10.08 0.46
CA ARG A 77 -16.83 8.97 1.31
C ARG A 77 -15.67 8.01 1.55
N ALA A 78 -15.64 7.40 2.72
CA ALA A 78 -14.80 6.25 3.03
C ALA A 78 -15.57 5.35 3.99
N GLU A 79 -15.54 4.04 3.75
CA GLU A 79 -16.13 3.01 4.61
C GLU A 79 -15.17 1.84 4.75
N LEU A 80 -15.17 1.19 5.93
CA LEU A 80 -14.43 -0.05 6.13
C LEU A 80 -15.15 -1.19 5.38
N ALA A 81 -14.40 -1.95 4.61
CA ALA A 81 -14.89 -3.08 3.83
C ALA A 81 -14.57 -4.45 4.47
N GLY A 82 -13.96 -4.45 5.65
CA GLY A 82 -13.44 -5.63 6.34
C GLY A 82 -12.41 -5.26 7.39
N LEU A 83 -11.81 -6.26 8.04
CA LEU A 83 -10.75 -6.09 9.02
C LEU A 83 -9.68 -7.17 8.84
N HIS A 84 -8.40 -6.77 8.78
CA HIS A 84 -7.25 -7.66 8.73
C HIS A 84 -6.62 -7.90 10.11
N GLY A 85 -6.92 -7.15 11.17
CA GLY A 85 -6.48 -7.53 12.53
C GLY A 85 -4.95 -7.71 12.69
N LEU A 86 -4.15 -6.94 11.95
CA LEU A 86 -2.68 -7.03 11.97
C LEU A 86 -2.10 -6.64 13.33
N THR A 87 -1.14 -7.43 13.81
CA THR A 87 -0.49 -7.18 15.12
C THR A 87 1.03 -7.38 15.09
N GLY A 88 1.71 -6.76 16.05
CA GLY A 88 3.11 -7.04 16.39
C GLY A 88 4.08 -7.01 15.21
N LYS A 89 4.78 -8.12 14.97
CA LYS A 89 5.88 -8.22 13.99
C LYS A 89 5.42 -8.03 12.53
N SER A 90 4.16 -8.31 12.23
CA SER A 90 3.59 -8.18 10.88
C SER A 90 3.42 -6.74 10.41
N LEU A 91 3.30 -5.78 11.36
CA LEU A 91 3.12 -4.36 11.04
C LEU A 91 4.30 -3.79 10.24
N MET A 92 5.54 -4.21 10.54
CA MET A 92 6.70 -3.73 9.80
C MET A 92 6.73 -4.26 8.36
N SER A 93 6.27 -5.49 8.12
CA SER A 93 6.10 -6.02 6.77
C SER A 93 5.03 -5.23 6.00
N ALA A 94 3.90 -4.92 6.64
CA ALA A 94 2.83 -4.15 6.03
C ALA A 94 3.27 -2.70 5.69
N TRP A 95 3.98 -2.03 6.60
CA TRP A 95 4.57 -0.70 6.32
C TRP A 95 5.57 -0.74 5.17
N TYR A 96 6.39 -1.80 5.11
CA TYR A 96 7.34 -1.98 4.02
C TYR A 96 6.63 -2.12 2.67
N MET A 97 5.54 -2.89 2.60
CA MET A 97 4.72 -2.97 1.39
C MET A 97 4.14 -1.61 0.98
N ASN A 98 3.61 -0.83 1.93
CA ASN A 98 3.10 0.52 1.65
C ASN A 98 4.19 1.43 1.09
N GLU A 99 5.39 1.39 1.69
CA GLU A 99 6.52 2.21 1.25
C GLU A 99 6.96 1.84 -0.18
N LEU A 100 6.99 0.55 -0.51
CA LEU A 100 7.29 0.09 -1.86
C LEU A 100 6.27 0.61 -2.87
N LEU A 101 4.96 0.47 -2.61
CA LEU A 101 3.90 0.98 -3.48
C LEU A 101 4.05 2.50 -3.70
N ILE A 102 4.34 3.24 -2.63
CA ILE A 102 4.53 4.69 -2.66
C ILE A 102 5.71 5.12 -3.55
N ARG A 103 6.79 4.33 -3.56
CA ARG A 103 8.05 4.68 -4.23
C ARG A 103 8.19 4.13 -5.65
N MET A 104 7.54 3.00 -5.93
CA MET A 104 7.74 2.26 -7.18
C MET A 104 6.58 2.43 -8.16
N LEU A 105 5.38 2.78 -7.68
CA LEU A 105 4.24 2.98 -8.58
C LEU A 105 4.13 4.43 -9.02
N PRO A 106 3.84 4.68 -10.31
CA PRO A 106 3.36 5.97 -10.76
C PRO A 106 2.00 6.30 -10.13
N GLY A 107 1.68 7.60 -10.09
CA GLY A 107 0.37 8.05 -9.65
C GLY A 107 -0.70 7.69 -10.68
N GLU A 108 -1.86 7.26 -10.18
CA GLU A 108 -3.08 7.05 -10.99
C GLU A 108 -2.98 5.99 -12.10
N ASP A 109 -2.04 5.04 -11.98
CA ASP A 109 -1.90 3.89 -12.88
C ASP A 109 -2.42 2.60 -12.23
N ALA A 110 -3.34 1.92 -12.90
CA ALA A 110 -4.08 0.80 -12.31
C ALA A 110 -3.24 -0.49 -12.31
N HIS A 111 -3.10 -1.11 -11.13
CA HIS A 111 -2.46 -2.42 -10.98
C HIS A 111 -3.35 -3.40 -10.20
N PRO A 112 -4.45 -3.92 -10.79
CA PRO A 112 -5.39 -4.79 -10.08
C PRO A 112 -4.75 -6.09 -9.56
N GLN A 113 -3.82 -6.69 -10.30
CA GLN A 113 -3.13 -7.91 -9.88
C GLN A 113 -2.23 -7.66 -8.66
N LEU A 114 -1.52 -6.54 -8.66
CA LEU A 114 -0.72 -6.10 -7.51
C LEU A 114 -1.58 -5.76 -6.30
N PHE A 115 -2.75 -5.14 -6.53
CA PHE A 115 -3.73 -4.89 -5.48
C PHE A 115 -4.21 -6.18 -4.82
N ASP A 116 -4.58 -7.17 -5.63
CA ASP A 116 -5.03 -8.47 -5.13
C ASP A 116 -3.89 -9.19 -4.37
N ALA A 117 -2.63 -9.12 -4.85
CA ALA A 117 -1.46 -9.65 -4.16
C ALA A 117 -1.16 -8.92 -2.83
N TYR A 118 -1.36 -7.61 -2.77
CA TYR A 118 -1.23 -6.82 -1.55
C TYR A 118 -2.30 -7.21 -0.52
N CYS A 119 -3.55 -7.38 -0.95
CA CYS A 119 -4.65 -7.86 -0.10
C CYS A 119 -4.34 -9.24 0.48
N GLU A 120 -3.94 -10.19 -0.37
CA GLU A 120 -3.55 -11.54 0.07
C GLU A 120 -2.41 -11.48 1.09
N ALA A 121 -1.38 -10.67 0.82
CA ALA A 121 -0.25 -10.53 1.74
C ALA A 121 -0.67 -9.99 3.12
N LEU A 122 -1.56 -8.99 3.18
CA LEU A 122 -2.08 -8.48 4.45
C LEU A 122 -2.90 -9.54 5.21
N GLN A 123 -3.76 -10.30 4.51
CA GLN A 123 -4.55 -11.38 5.10
C GLN A 123 -3.66 -12.49 5.68
N GLN A 124 -2.59 -12.85 4.98
CA GLN A 124 -1.64 -13.87 5.45
C GLN A 124 -0.82 -13.36 6.67
N LEU A 125 -0.39 -12.10 6.62
CA LEU A 125 0.31 -11.44 7.72
C LEU A 125 -0.55 -11.32 8.99
N ALA A 126 -1.87 -11.20 8.83
CA ALA A 126 -2.84 -11.11 9.91
C ALA A 126 -2.97 -12.41 10.72
N ILE A 127 -3.05 -13.54 10.04
CA ILE A 127 -3.21 -14.86 10.66
C ILE A 127 -1.90 -15.42 11.23
N GLY A 128 -0.79 -14.71 11.03
CA GLY A 128 0.53 -15.09 11.55
C GLY A 128 1.23 -16.20 10.76
N GLU A 129 0.69 -16.58 9.60
CA GLU A 129 1.30 -17.56 8.71
C GLU A 129 2.48 -16.97 7.96
N ARG A 130 3.52 -17.79 7.77
CA ARG A 130 4.75 -17.60 6.95
C ARG A 130 4.90 -16.22 6.27
N ALA A 131 5.07 -15.18 7.09
CA ALA A 131 5.15 -13.79 6.67
C ALA A 131 6.20 -13.53 5.57
N SER A 132 7.25 -14.35 5.52
CA SER A 132 8.29 -14.28 4.50
C SER A 132 7.75 -14.63 3.11
N GLY A 133 7.04 -15.74 2.94
CA GLY A 133 6.54 -16.24 1.65
C GLY A 133 5.53 -15.29 1.01
N SER A 134 4.52 -14.86 1.77
CA SER A 134 3.53 -13.89 1.32
C SER A 134 4.16 -12.56 0.93
N LEU A 135 5.15 -12.10 1.70
CA LEU A 135 5.88 -10.87 1.36
C LEU A 135 6.74 -11.03 0.10
N ARG A 136 7.40 -12.19 -0.10
CA ARG A 136 8.16 -12.47 -1.33
C ARG A 136 7.24 -12.51 -2.55
N ARG A 137 6.03 -13.08 -2.42
CA ARG A 137 5.02 -13.11 -3.48
C ARG A 137 4.57 -11.71 -3.88
N PHE A 138 4.30 -10.84 -2.90
CA PHE A 138 3.98 -9.44 -3.15
C PHE A 138 5.11 -8.72 -3.89
N GLU A 139 6.35 -8.81 -3.39
CA GLU A 139 7.52 -8.16 -4.01
C GLU A 139 7.77 -8.66 -5.44
N TRP A 140 7.64 -9.97 -5.68
CA TRP A 140 7.72 -10.55 -7.01
C TRP A 140 6.67 -9.93 -7.94
N THR A 141 5.41 -9.88 -7.50
CA THR A 141 4.30 -9.33 -8.29
C THR A 141 4.53 -7.84 -8.58
N LEU A 142 4.99 -7.07 -7.59
CA LEU A 142 5.35 -5.66 -7.75
C LEU A 142 6.41 -5.47 -8.85
N LEU A 143 7.49 -6.26 -8.82
CA LEU A 143 8.53 -6.17 -9.82
C LEU A 143 8.03 -6.53 -11.22
N GLN A 144 7.19 -7.56 -11.35
CA GLN A 144 6.60 -7.94 -12.64
C GLN A 144 5.71 -6.81 -13.18
N GLU A 145 4.80 -6.28 -12.36
CA GLU A 145 3.83 -5.25 -12.76
C GLU A 145 4.50 -3.89 -13.06
N THR A 146 5.66 -3.61 -12.46
CA THR A 146 6.45 -2.39 -12.74
C THR A 146 7.45 -2.57 -13.89
N GLY A 147 7.52 -3.75 -14.51
CA GLY A 147 8.44 -4.03 -15.62
C GLY A 147 9.88 -4.35 -15.20
N TYR A 148 10.14 -4.55 -13.90
CA TYR A 148 11.45 -4.92 -13.32
C TYR A 148 11.48 -6.39 -12.88
N GLY A 149 10.65 -7.23 -13.53
CA GLY A 149 10.54 -8.65 -13.25
C GLY A 149 11.88 -9.39 -13.36
N VAL A 150 12.00 -10.47 -12.61
CA VAL A 150 13.16 -11.35 -12.69
C VAL A 150 12.95 -12.38 -13.79
N ALA A 151 14.00 -12.64 -14.59
CA ALA A 151 13.99 -13.71 -15.58
C ALA A 151 13.81 -15.08 -14.91
N GLY A 152 12.88 -15.88 -15.43
CA GLY A 152 12.57 -17.22 -14.92
C GLY A 152 11.09 -17.44 -14.69
N GLY A 153 10.73 -18.64 -14.22
CA GLY A 153 9.37 -18.97 -13.82
C GLY A 153 8.99 -18.34 -12.47
N ARG A 154 7.70 -18.30 -12.16
CA ARG A 154 7.19 -17.94 -10.83
C ARG A 154 7.78 -18.91 -9.79
N PRO A 155 8.49 -18.41 -8.75
CA PRO A 155 9.06 -19.26 -7.71
C PRO A 155 7.97 -19.96 -6.88
N ASP A 156 8.34 -21.07 -6.25
CA ASP A 156 7.60 -21.58 -5.10
C ASP A 156 7.90 -20.70 -3.88
N PHE A 157 6.91 -19.94 -3.42
CA PHE A 157 7.06 -19.03 -2.28
C PHE A 157 6.96 -19.74 -0.93
N ASP A 158 6.52 -21.00 -0.93
CA ASP A 158 6.26 -21.80 0.26
C ASP A 158 7.40 -22.79 0.56
N GLU A 159 8.41 -22.87 -0.32
CA GLU A 159 9.65 -23.64 -0.15
C GLU A 159 10.66 -22.91 0.77
N PRO A 160 10.87 -23.37 2.02
CA PRO A 160 11.72 -22.65 2.98
C PRO A 160 13.20 -22.61 2.60
N ALA A 161 13.68 -23.62 1.87
CA ALA A 161 15.08 -23.71 1.44
C ALA A 161 15.42 -22.65 0.37
N ALA A 162 14.44 -22.25 -0.44
CA ALA A 162 14.62 -21.26 -1.50
C ALA A 162 14.48 -19.81 -1.00
N GLU A 163 13.78 -19.59 0.13
CA GLU A 163 13.43 -18.24 0.63
C GLU A 163 14.64 -17.30 0.77
N PRO A 164 15.79 -17.69 1.37
CA PRO A 164 16.90 -16.75 1.56
C PRO A 164 17.50 -16.25 0.23
N GLY A 165 17.57 -17.12 -0.77
CA GLY A 165 18.04 -16.79 -2.11
C GLY A 165 17.06 -15.86 -2.84
N LEU A 166 15.77 -16.23 -2.80
CA LEU A 166 14.68 -15.44 -3.37
C LEU A 166 14.62 -14.04 -2.76
N ARG A 167 14.71 -13.95 -1.43
CA ARG A 167 14.75 -12.68 -0.68
C ARG A 167 15.91 -11.79 -1.11
N ARG A 168 17.11 -12.35 -1.25
CA ARG A 168 18.29 -11.58 -1.67
C ARG A 168 18.10 -11.01 -3.06
N MET A 169 17.70 -11.85 -4.00
CA MET A 169 17.47 -11.47 -5.39
C MET A 169 16.40 -10.40 -5.54
N LEU A 170 15.23 -10.57 -4.91
CA LEU A 170 14.15 -9.59 -4.93
C LEU A 170 14.60 -8.25 -4.34
N ARG A 171 15.34 -8.28 -3.23
CA ARG A 171 15.90 -7.09 -2.61
C ARG A 171 16.85 -6.36 -3.52
N GLU A 172 17.77 -7.07 -4.19
CA GLU A 172 18.72 -6.47 -5.12
C GLU A 172 17.99 -5.75 -6.25
N ARG A 173 16.96 -6.37 -6.84
CA ARG A 173 16.14 -5.74 -7.90
C ARG A 173 15.36 -4.53 -7.44
N ILE A 174 14.74 -4.61 -6.26
CA ILE A 174 14.04 -3.46 -5.66
C ILE A 174 15.04 -2.32 -5.43
N ASP A 175 16.23 -2.61 -4.91
CA ASP A 175 17.24 -1.60 -4.61
C ASP A 175 17.83 -0.98 -5.89
N GLU A 176 17.99 -1.76 -6.96
CA GLU A 176 18.35 -1.25 -8.31
C GLU A 176 17.31 -0.26 -8.83
N HIS A 177 16.02 -0.63 -8.77
CA HIS A 177 14.93 0.23 -9.22
C HIS A 177 14.82 1.52 -8.40
N LEU A 178 15.02 1.43 -7.08
CA LEU A 178 15.00 2.59 -6.19
C LEU A 178 16.27 3.46 -6.28
N GLU A 179 17.17 3.22 -7.25
CA GLU A 179 18.45 3.91 -7.40
C GLU A 179 19.29 3.87 -6.10
N LYS A 180 19.19 2.77 -5.35
CA LYS A 180 19.80 2.56 -4.03
C LYS A 180 19.37 3.58 -2.96
N LYS A 181 18.28 4.32 -3.15
CA LYS A 181 17.70 5.21 -2.12
C LYS A 181 17.15 4.36 -0.96
N PRO A 182 17.55 4.62 0.29
CA PRO A 182 17.17 3.78 1.41
C PRO A 182 15.68 3.85 1.71
N LEU A 183 15.11 2.72 2.09
CA LEU A 183 13.74 2.61 2.62
C LEU A 183 13.72 2.98 4.11
N MET A 184 12.76 3.81 4.51
CA MET A 184 12.58 4.27 5.88
C MET A 184 12.27 3.09 6.82
N THR A 185 11.48 2.14 6.35
CA THR A 185 11.16 0.91 7.10
C THR A 185 12.41 0.10 7.44
N ARG A 186 13.40 0.04 6.54
CA ARG A 186 14.68 -0.61 6.82
C ARG A 186 15.51 0.18 7.83
N ASN A 187 15.52 1.50 7.75
CA ASN A 187 16.22 2.34 8.74
C ASN A 187 15.65 2.13 10.15
N VAL A 188 14.32 2.08 10.28
CA VAL A 188 13.63 1.79 11.55
C VAL A 188 13.99 0.40 12.08
N LEU A 189 13.96 -0.63 11.23
CA LEU A 189 14.35 -1.98 11.64
C LEU A 189 15.82 -2.07 12.09
N LEU A 190 16.71 -1.32 11.46
CA LEU A 190 18.13 -1.27 11.84
C LEU A 190 18.33 -0.54 13.18
N SER A 191 17.63 0.57 13.41
CA SER A 191 17.71 1.28 14.69
C SER A 191 17.16 0.47 15.86
N LEU A 192 16.14 -0.35 15.63
CA LEU A 192 15.58 -1.24 16.67
C LEU A 192 16.49 -2.41 17.04
N LYS A 193 17.47 -2.76 16.21
CA LYS A 193 18.48 -3.81 16.51
C LYS A 193 19.69 -3.29 17.30
N GLN A 194 19.78 -1.97 17.49
CA GLN A 194 20.89 -1.31 18.18
C GLN A 194 20.60 -1.05 19.67
N TYR A 195 19.44 -1.48 20.16
CA TYR A 195 19.02 -1.48 21.56
C TYR A 195 18.78 -2.92 22.03
#